data_AF-A0A1B7W3U5-F1
#
_entry.id   AF-A0A1B7W3U5-F1
#
_cell.length_a   1.000
_cell.length_b   1.000
_cell.length_c   1.000
_cell.angle_alpha   90.00
_cell.angle_beta   90.00
_cell.angle_gamma   90.00
#
_symmetry.space_group_name_H-M   'P 1'
#
loop_
_entity.id
_entity.type
_entity.pdbx_description
1 polymer ?
#
loop_
_entity_poly.entity_id
_entity_poly.type
_entity_poly.pdbx_seq_one_letter_code
_entity_poly.pdbx_strand_id
1 'polypeptide(L)'
;IDEMGLVEIIDEEVGTHPQEKLSVGTIVKAMILNCLGCINAPLYLFSEFFKGKALEHLLGEGIKAEDLNDDKLGRSLDKVFGVGVKNLFTKIVLKAAAIFGIEQKSKHLDSTSMSVQGKYKERIEDEEDEQTKAIKIKFGYSRDKRPDLKQFMLNMICSGDGGVPLFMQLGDGN
;
A
#
# COMPACT_ATOMS: atom_id res chain seq x y z
N ILE A 1 -10.47 7.79 -7.04
CA ILE A 1 -10.21 6.46 -6.45
C ILE A 1 -11.20 5.44 -7.01
N ASP A 2 -12.49 5.74 -6.99
CA ASP A 2 -13.51 4.81 -7.50
C ASP A 2 -13.44 4.61 -9.02
N GLU A 3 -13.11 5.66 -9.76
CA GLU A 3 -12.99 5.60 -11.23
C GLU A 3 -11.95 4.58 -11.72
N MET A 4 -10.86 4.35 -10.97
CA MET A 4 -9.86 3.31 -11.34
C MET A 4 -10.31 1.89 -10.97
N GLY A 5 -11.44 1.73 -10.29
CA GLY A 5 -11.95 0.44 -9.81
C GLY A 5 -11.00 -0.24 -8.83
N LEU A 6 -10.45 0.54 -7.89
CA LEU A 6 -9.46 0.08 -6.92
C LEU A 6 -10.02 -1.05 -6.04
N VAL A 7 -11.23 -0.85 -5.51
CA VAL A 7 -11.86 -1.77 -4.56
C VAL A 7 -12.08 -3.12 -5.22
N GLU A 8 -12.60 -3.11 -6.44
CA GLU A 8 -12.92 -4.31 -7.22
C GLU A 8 -11.67 -5.12 -7.56
N ILE A 9 -10.56 -4.47 -7.93
CA ILE A 9 -9.29 -5.16 -8.21
C ILE A 9 -8.78 -5.84 -6.95
N ILE A 10 -8.76 -5.12 -5.81
CA ILE A 10 -8.23 -5.67 -4.56
C ILE A 10 -9.12 -6.82 -4.09
N ASP A 11 -10.43 -6.68 -4.16
CA ASP A 11 -11.37 -7.70 -3.72
C ASP A 11 -11.36 -8.94 -4.63
N GLU A 12 -11.07 -8.78 -5.93
CA GLU A 12 -10.83 -9.90 -6.85
C GLU A 12 -9.56 -10.67 -6.50
N GLU A 13 -8.45 -9.98 -6.21
CA GLU A 13 -7.16 -10.61 -5.91
C GLU A 13 -7.12 -11.23 -4.50
N VAL A 14 -7.66 -10.52 -3.51
CA VAL A 14 -7.61 -10.93 -2.10
C VAL A 14 -8.76 -11.86 -1.72
N GLY A 15 -9.87 -11.78 -2.46
CA GLY A 15 -11.11 -12.45 -2.12
C GLY A 15 -11.91 -11.71 -1.05
N THR A 16 -13.21 -12.01 -1.02
CA THR A 16 -14.16 -11.44 -0.05
C THR A 16 -14.87 -12.55 0.71
N HIS A 17 -15.37 -12.23 1.91
CA HIS A 17 -16.16 -13.15 2.70
C HIS A 17 -17.52 -12.53 3.05
N PRO A 18 -18.66 -13.23 2.89
CA PRO A 18 -19.99 -12.64 3.11
C PRO A 18 -20.22 -12.08 4.52
N GLN A 19 -19.52 -12.62 5.53
CA GLN A 19 -19.59 -12.13 6.91
C GLN A 19 -18.69 -10.92 7.17
N GLU A 20 -17.78 -10.57 6.25
CA GLU A 20 -16.97 -9.36 6.40
C GLU A 20 -17.81 -8.14 6.04
N LYS A 21 -18.12 -7.32 7.05
CA LYS A 21 -18.79 -6.03 6.86
C LYS A 21 -18.03 -5.09 5.94
N LEU A 22 -16.69 -5.14 5.98
CA LEU A 22 -15.78 -4.35 5.16
C LEU A 22 -14.85 -5.28 4.38
N SER A 23 -14.87 -5.12 3.06
CA SER A 23 -13.92 -5.76 2.16
C SER A 23 -12.52 -5.16 2.30
N VAL A 24 -11.51 -5.88 1.83
CA VAL A 24 -10.12 -5.42 1.90
C VAL A 24 -9.91 -4.21 0.99
N GLY A 25 -10.52 -4.21 -0.20
CA GLY A 25 -10.49 -3.05 -1.11
C GLY A 25 -11.07 -1.80 -0.47
N THR A 26 -12.20 -1.92 0.24
CA THR A 26 -12.82 -0.78 0.95
C THR A 26 -11.92 -0.23 2.04
N ILE A 27 -11.20 -1.10 2.75
CA ILE A 27 -10.26 -0.70 3.80
C ILE A 27 -9.03 0.00 3.21
N VAL A 28 -8.47 -0.52 2.12
CA VAL A 28 -7.35 0.13 1.43
C VAL A 28 -7.78 1.50 0.89
N LYS A 29 -9.01 1.62 0.36
CA LYS A 29 -9.60 2.92 0.00
C LYS A 29 -9.64 3.86 1.21
N ALA A 30 -10.10 3.40 2.36
CA ALA A 30 -10.10 4.20 3.59
C ALA A 30 -8.69 4.64 4.00
N MET A 31 -7.69 3.76 3.90
CA MET A 31 -6.29 4.09 4.21
C MET A 31 -5.74 5.18 3.29
N ILE A 32 -6.04 5.10 1.99
CA ILE A 32 -5.65 6.14 1.03
C ILE A 32 -6.32 7.47 1.36
N LEU A 33 -7.62 7.48 1.69
CA LEU A 33 -8.33 8.69 2.09
C LEU A 33 -7.74 9.31 3.35
N ASN A 34 -7.31 8.49 4.32
CA ASN A 34 -6.60 8.96 5.51
C ASN A 34 -5.25 9.60 5.15
N CYS A 35 -4.45 8.96 4.31
CA CYS A 35 -3.17 9.51 3.82
C CYS A 35 -3.36 10.86 3.08
N LEU A 36 -4.42 10.99 2.28
CA LEU A 36 -4.74 12.23 1.56
C LEU A 36 -5.31 13.32 2.48
N GLY A 37 -5.88 12.96 3.62
CA GLY A 37 -6.47 13.89 4.58
C GLY A 37 -5.47 14.69 5.43
N CYS A 38 -4.16 14.60 5.14
CA CYS A 38 -3.07 15.31 5.82
C CYS A 38 -3.00 15.12 7.34
N ILE A 39 -3.55 14.02 7.87
CA ILE A 39 -3.44 13.65 9.28
C ILE A 39 -2.66 12.34 9.33
N ASN A 40 -1.39 12.42 9.76
CA ASN A 40 -0.56 11.25 10.09
C ASN A 40 -1.03 10.60 11.40
N ALA A 41 -2.31 10.22 11.46
CA ALA A 41 -2.87 9.52 12.60
C ALA A 41 -2.24 8.12 12.66
N PRO A 42 -1.66 7.72 13.80
CA PRO A 42 -1.32 6.33 14.04
C PRO A 42 -2.52 5.40 13.80
N LEU A 43 -2.28 4.13 13.47
CA LEU A 43 -3.35 3.15 13.17
C LEU A 43 -4.43 3.06 14.27
N TYR A 44 -4.06 3.23 15.54
CA TYR A 44 -5.02 3.20 16.66
C TYR A 44 -5.94 4.44 16.74
N LEU A 45 -5.63 5.52 16.02
CA LEU A 45 -6.46 6.73 15.88
C LEU A 45 -7.17 6.78 14.52
N PHE A 46 -7.12 5.70 13.74
CA PHE A 46 -7.66 5.68 12.39
C PHE A 46 -9.19 5.85 12.37
N SER A 47 -9.90 5.25 13.31
CA SER A 47 -11.34 5.44 13.48
C SER A 47 -11.68 6.91 13.80
N GLU A 48 -10.88 7.58 14.63
CA GLU A 48 -11.06 9.00 14.98
C GLU A 48 -10.97 9.91 13.76
N PHE A 49 -10.09 9.60 12.79
CA PHE A 49 -10.03 10.35 11.54
C PHE A 49 -11.37 10.36 10.80
N PHE A 50 -12.15 9.28 10.87
CA PHE A 50 -13.43 9.16 10.19
C PHE A 50 -14.63 9.72 10.96
N LYS A 51 -14.45 10.15 12.21
CA LYS A 51 -15.52 10.83 12.95
C LYS A 51 -15.94 12.11 12.24
N GLY A 52 -17.25 12.29 12.09
CA GLY A 52 -17.83 13.45 11.41
C GLY A 52 -17.65 13.49 9.89
N LYS A 53 -17.11 12.42 9.27
CA LYS A 53 -17.04 12.28 7.81
C LYS A 53 -18.24 11.50 7.28
N ALA A 54 -18.63 11.76 6.03
CA ALA A 54 -19.74 11.09 5.36
C ALA A 54 -19.34 9.65 4.94
N LEU A 55 -19.15 8.76 5.91
CA LEU A 55 -18.67 7.39 5.71
C LEU A 55 -19.55 6.59 4.77
N GLU A 56 -20.87 6.73 4.86
CA GLU A 56 -21.78 5.99 4.01
C GLU A 56 -21.60 6.33 2.52
N HIS A 57 -21.31 7.61 2.24
CA HIS A 57 -21.02 8.07 0.90
C HIS A 57 -19.62 7.67 0.43
N LEU A 58 -18.64 7.66 1.34
CA LEU A 58 -17.24 7.38 1.00
C LEU A 58 -16.94 5.89 0.87
N LEU A 59 -17.50 5.05 1.74
CA LEU A 59 -17.11 3.65 1.89
C LEU A 59 -18.28 2.67 1.68
N GLY A 60 -19.53 3.12 1.75
CA GLY A 60 -20.72 2.28 1.61
C GLY A 60 -21.68 2.34 2.81
N GLU A 61 -22.93 1.94 2.56
CA GLU A 61 -24.06 2.09 3.50
C GLU A 61 -23.82 1.36 4.84
N GLY A 62 -24.19 1.99 5.96
CA GLY A 62 -24.13 1.40 7.30
C GLY A 62 -22.71 1.25 7.91
N ILE A 63 -21.69 1.79 7.24
CA ILE A 63 -20.31 1.80 7.74
C ILE A 63 -20.15 2.91 8.78
N LYS A 64 -19.61 2.54 9.93
CA LYS A 64 -19.30 3.43 11.05
C LYS A 64 -17.80 3.54 11.24
N ALA A 65 -17.37 4.62 11.88
CA ALA A 65 -15.97 4.86 12.18
C ALA A 65 -15.37 3.73 13.04
N GLU A 66 -16.17 3.14 13.94
CA GLU A 66 -15.78 2.02 14.81
C GLU A 66 -15.42 0.73 14.04
N ASP A 67 -15.95 0.56 12.83
CA ASP A 67 -15.64 -0.59 11.99
C ASP A 67 -14.19 -0.53 11.43
N LEU A 68 -13.58 0.66 11.44
CA LEU A 68 -12.22 0.94 10.96
C LEU A 68 -11.21 0.94 12.12
N ASN A 69 -11.16 -0.16 12.87
CA ASN A 69 -10.21 -0.37 13.97
C ASN A 69 -8.87 -0.96 13.48
N ASP A 70 -7.85 -0.82 14.31
CA ASP A 70 -6.48 -1.27 14.06
C ASP A 70 -6.36 -2.78 13.76
N ASP A 71 -7.12 -3.63 14.46
CA ASP A 71 -7.18 -5.06 14.18
C ASP A 71 -7.62 -5.34 12.73
N LYS A 72 -8.67 -4.66 12.26
CA LYS A 72 -9.18 -4.85 10.90
C LYS A 72 -8.21 -4.30 9.86
N LEU A 73 -7.58 -3.15 10.13
CA LEU A 73 -6.54 -2.58 9.28
C LEU A 73 -5.34 -3.53 9.15
N GLY A 74 -4.84 -4.06 10.26
CA GLY A 74 -3.71 -5.00 10.29
C GLY A 74 -3.99 -6.27 9.50
N ARG A 75 -5.13 -6.93 9.76
CA ARG A 75 -5.54 -8.13 9.01
C ARG A 75 -5.69 -7.88 7.51
N SER A 76 -6.17 -6.70 7.13
CA SER A 76 -6.26 -6.32 5.72
C SER A 76 -4.88 -6.14 5.07
N LEU A 77 -3.90 -5.56 5.78
CA LEU A 77 -2.52 -5.48 5.29
C LEU A 77 -1.88 -6.86 5.16
N ASP A 78 -2.13 -7.78 6.10
CA ASP A 78 -1.65 -9.16 6.02
C ASP A 78 -2.22 -9.89 4.80
N LYS A 79 -3.52 -9.71 4.52
CA LYS A 79 -4.16 -10.26 3.32
C LYS A 79 -3.58 -9.69 2.03
N VAL A 80 -3.34 -8.37 1.98
CA VAL A 80 -2.68 -7.71 0.84
C VAL A 80 -1.25 -8.21 0.64
N PHE A 81 -0.52 -8.43 1.73
CA PHE A 81 0.82 -9.02 1.67
C PHE A 81 0.77 -10.46 1.12
N GLY A 82 -0.21 -11.26 1.55
CA GLY A 82 -0.40 -12.65 1.13
C GLY A 82 -0.61 -12.85 -0.38
N VAL A 83 -1.13 -11.85 -1.10
CA VAL A 83 -1.32 -11.90 -2.56
C VAL A 83 -0.16 -11.27 -3.36
N GLY A 84 0.82 -10.69 -2.66
CA GLY A 84 1.98 -10.04 -3.27
C GLY A 84 1.75 -8.59 -3.68
N VAL A 85 2.29 -7.67 -2.87
CA VAL A 85 2.12 -6.21 -3.03
C VAL A 85 2.57 -5.69 -4.39
N LYS A 86 3.70 -6.18 -4.92
CA LYS A 86 4.26 -5.79 -6.22
C LYS A 86 3.25 -6.00 -7.36
N ASN A 87 2.65 -7.18 -7.40
CA ASN A 87 1.78 -7.58 -8.49
C ASN A 87 0.43 -6.87 -8.38
N LEU A 88 -0.11 -6.78 -7.17
CA LEU A 88 -1.34 -6.03 -6.90
C LEU A 88 -1.18 -4.56 -7.29
N PHE A 89 -0.10 -3.90 -6.85
CA PHE A 89 0.19 -2.51 -7.21
C PHE A 89 0.26 -2.34 -8.73
N THR A 90 1.01 -3.21 -9.42
CA THR A 90 1.18 -3.15 -10.88
C THR A 90 -0.16 -3.30 -11.60
N LYS A 91 -1.03 -4.23 -11.17
CA LYS A 91 -2.37 -4.42 -11.75
C LYS A 91 -3.22 -3.15 -11.60
N ILE A 92 -3.20 -2.53 -10.43
CA ILE A 92 -3.94 -1.29 -10.14
C ILE A 92 -3.45 -0.14 -11.03
N VAL A 93 -2.15 0.13 -11.04
CA VAL A 93 -1.61 1.31 -11.75
C VAL A 93 -1.70 1.16 -13.27
N LEU A 94 -1.56 -0.05 -13.82
CA LEU A 94 -1.74 -0.26 -15.25
C LEU A 94 -3.19 -0.05 -15.69
N LYS A 95 -4.16 -0.49 -14.87
CA LYS A 95 -5.58 -0.20 -15.12
C LYS A 95 -5.86 1.30 -15.03
N ALA A 96 -5.34 1.97 -13.99
CA ALA A 96 -5.48 3.41 -13.84
C ALA A 96 -4.85 4.17 -15.04
N ALA A 97 -3.64 3.80 -15.45
CA ALA A 97 -2.97 4.39 -16.60
C ALA A 97 -3.78 4.24 -17.90
N ALA A 98 -4.43 3.09 -18.10
CA ALA A 98 -5.31 2.87 -19.25
C ALA A 98 -6.57 3.75 -19.20
N ILE A 99 -7.20 3.87 -18.02
CA ILE A 99 -8.41 4.69 -17.82
C ILE A 99 -8.13 6.18 -18.05
N PHE A 100 -7.00 6.67 -17.54
CA PHE A 100 -6.61 8.08 -17.65
C PHE A 100 -5.81 8.39 -18.92
N GLY A 101 -5.59 7.41 -19.81
CA GLY A 101 -4.92 7.63 -21.09
C GLY A 101 -3.44 8.00 -20.99
N ILE A 102 -2.75 7.54 -19.94
CA ILE A 102 -1.33 7.85 -19.72
C ILE A 102 -0.47 7.19 -20.78
N GLU A 103 0.30 7.98 -21.53
CA GLU A 103 1.21 7.44 -22.54
C GLU A 103 2.36 6.66 -21.88
N GLN A 104 2.87 5.61 -22.52
CA GLN A 104 3.97 4.78 -21.97
C GLN A 104 5.17 4.68 -22.93
N LYS A 105 5.35 5.69 -23.80
CA LYS A 105 6.42 5.72 -24.83
C LYS A 105 7.82 5.77 -24.21
N SER A 106 7.96 6.46 -23.09
CA SER A 106 9.19 6.52 -22.29
C SER A 106 8.90 6.07 -20.86
N LYS A 107 9.88 5.37 -20.27
CA LYS A 107 9.81 4.83 -18.92
C LYS A 107 11.11 5.16 -18.19
N HIS A 108 11.01 5.68 -16.98
CA HIS A 108 12.15 6.01 -16.14
C HIS A 108 12.16 5.09 -14.93
N LEU A 109 13.26 4.37 -14.74
CA LEU A 109 13.51 3.56 -13.56
C LEU A 109 14.43 4.33 -12.63
N ASP A 110 14.00 4.51 -11.38
CA ASP A 110 14.84 5.02 -10.32
C ASP A 110 14.62 4.25 -9.02
N SER A 111 15.62 4.34 -8.14
CA SER A 111 15.66 3.67 -6.85
C SER A 111 15.86 4.70 -5.74
N THR A 112 14.97 4.70 -4.76
CA THR A 112 15.05 5.57 -3.58
C THR A 112 15.27 4.73 -2.32
N SER A 113 16.21 5.13 -1.47
CA SER A 113 16.43 4.53 -0.16
C SER A 113 15.53 5.19 0.88
N MET A 114 14.83 4.39 1.69
CA MET A 114 13.98 4.86 2.78
C MET A 114 14.62 4.49 4.12
N SER A 115 15.02 5.49 4.90
CA SER A 115 15.63 5.30 6.22
C SER A 115 14.57 5.12 7.31
N VAL A 116 14.79 4.17 8.22
CA VAL A 116 13.84 3.83 9.29
C VAL A 116 14.55 3.64 10.64
N GLN A 117 13.77 3.79 11.72
CA GLN A 117 14.22 3.59 13.10
C GLN A 117 13.38 2.50 13.76
N GLY A 118 14.02 1.61 14.51
CA GLY A 118 13.33 0.52 15.21
C GLY A 118 14.18 -0.72 15.33
N LYS A 119 13.72 -1.68 16.14
CA LYS A 119 14.47 -2.92 16.38
C LYS A 119 14.51 -3.82 15.14
N TYR A 120 13.45 -3.87 14.32
CA TYR A 120 13.29 -4.72 13.12
C TYR A 120 13.99 -6.08 13.27
N LYS A 121 13.29 -7.05 13.87
CA LYS A 121 13.79 -8.40 14.02
C LYS A 121 13.87 -9.06 12.65
N GLU A 122 14.92 -9.83 12.41
CA GLU A 122 14.97 -10.68 11.22
C GLU A 122 13.89 -11.76 11.32
N ARG A 123 13.15 -11.95 10.23
CA ARG A 123 12.18 -13.04 10.12
C ARG A 123 12.95 -14.34 9.90
N ILE A 124 12.51 -15.42 10.53
CA ILE A 124 13.05 -16.76 10.25
C ILE A 124 12.62 -17.10 8.82
N GLU A 125 13.58 -17.53 8.00
CA GLU A 125 13.36 -17.93 6.61
C GLU A 125 12.61 -19.27 6.58
N ASP A 126 11.32 -19.23 6.89
CA ASP A 126 10.41 -20.32 6.53
C ASP A 126 10.09 -20.23 5.03
N GLU A 127 9.44 -21.26 4.46
CA GLU A 127 9.09 -21.42 3.05
C GLU A 127 8.22 -20.25 2.51
N GLU A 128 8.83 -19.09 2.30
CA GLU A 128 8.20 -17.91 1.70
C GLU A 128 8.33 -18.01 0.17
N ASP A 129 7.20 -17.96 -0.53
CA ASP A 129 7.18 -17.79 -1.98
C ASP A 129 7.79 -16.43 -2.37
N GLU A 130 8.31 -16.30 -3.60
CA GLU A 130 8.87 -15.03 -4.10
C GLU A 130 7.89 -13.84 -3.99
N GLN A 131 6.58 -14.09 -3.98
CA GLN A 131 5.54 -13.06 -3.85
C GLN A 131 5.30 -12.60 -2.41
N THR A 132 5.58 -13.45 -1.41
CA THR A 132 5.33 -13.21 0.01
C THR A 132 6.62 -13.12 0.82
N LYS A 133 7.75 -12.93 0.13
CA LYS A 133 9.03 -12.72 0.77
C LYS A 133 9.13 -11.32 1.40
N ALA A 134 9.34 -11.27 2.71
CA ALA A 134 9.52 -10.01 3.40
C ALA A 134 10.89 -9.39 3.08
N ILE A 135 10.93 -8.06 2.89
CA ILE A 135 12.20 -7.34 2.74
C ILE A 135 13.00 -7.33 4.05
N LYS A 136 14.32 -7.35 3.94
CA LYS A 136 15.24 -7.21 5.07
C LYS A 136 15.57 -5.75 5.31
N ILE A 137 15.12 -5.24 6.45
CA ILE A 137 15.43 -3.89 6.94
C ILE A 137 16.81 -3.90 7.60
N LYS A 138 17.84 -3.47 6.87
CA LYS A 138 19.25 -3.51 7.33
C LYS A 138 19.99 -2.21 6.99
N PHE A 139 21.17 -2.04 7.60
CA PHE A 139 22.06 -0.93 7.27
C PHE A 139 22.60 -1.05 5.86
N GLY A 140 23.00 0.09 5.29
CA GLY A 140 23.52 0.13 3.93
C GLY A 140 24.01 1.51 3.50
N TYR A 141 24.30 1.66 2.22
CA TYR A 141 24.66 2.93 1.60
C TYR A 141 23.47 3.90 1.59
N SER A 142 23.56 4.95 2.41
CA SER A 142 22.52 5.98 2.51
C SER A 142 22.83 7.17 1.60
N ARG A 143 21.98 7.39 0.58
CA ARG A 143 22.04 8.59 -0.28
C ARG A 143 21.78 9.88 0.50
N ASP A 144 21.03 9.78 1.59
CA ASP A 144 20.69 10.88 2.50
C ASP A 144 21.75 11.12 3.58
N LYS A 145 22.93 10.47 3.47
CA LYS A 145 24.06 10.57 4.41
C LYS A 145 23.70 10.16 5.85
N ARG A 146 22.82 9.17 6.00
CA ARG A 146 22.42 8.56 7.29
C ARG A 146 22.80 7.08 7.36
N PRO A 147 24.10 6.72 7.31
CA PRO A 147 24.54 5.33 7.42
C PRO A 147 24.26 4.72 8.80
N ASP A 148 23.91 5.55 9.78
CA ASP A 148 23.52 5.17 11.14
C ASP A 148 22.08 4.62 11.23
N LEU A 149 21.30 4.69 10.15
CA LEU A 149 19.93 4.19 10.10
C LEU A 149 19.82 2.92 9.28
N LYS A 150 18.91 2.03 9.70
CA LYS A 150 18.48 0.91 8.85
C LYS A 150 17.66 1.48 7.69
N GLN A 151 17.65 0.77 6.56
CA GLN A 151 16.93 1.22 5.38
C GLN A 151 16.32 0.06 4.59
N PHE A 152 15.47 0.43 3.64
CA PHE A 152 15.01 -0.41 2.53
C PHE A 152 15.00 0.38 1.23
N MET A 153 14.94 -0.32 0.11
CA MET A 153 14.94 0.28 -1.22
C MET A 153 13.54 0.24 -1.83
N LEU A 154 13.14 1.34 -2.46
CA LEU A 154 11.96 1.46 -3.31
C LEU A 154 12.41 1.69 -4.74
N ASN A 155 12.20 0.70 -5.60
CA ASN A 155 12.42 0.80 -7.04
C ASN A 155 11.07 1.12 -7.70
N MET A 156 11.02 2.17 -8.52
CA MET A 156 9.81 2.54 -9.25
C MET A 156 10.11 2.78 -10.71
N ILE A 157 9.21 2.31 -11.57
CA ILE A 157 9.17 2.71 -12.97
C ILE A 157 8.05 3.71 -13.13
N CYS A 158 8.36 4.90 -13.62
CA CYS A 158 7.37 5.94 -13.91
C CYS A 158 7.28 6.19 -15.43
N SER A 159 6.08 6.56 -15.89
CA SER A 159 5.90 7.06 -17.24
C SER A 159 6.63 8.39 -17.43
N GLY A 160 7.20 8.62 -18.61
CA GLY A 160 7.65 9.96 -18.99
C GLY A 160 6.50 10.95 -19.23
N ASP A 161 5.27 10.46 -19.35
CA ASP A 161 4.06 11.27 -19.33
C ASP A 161 3.62 11.51 -17.88
N GLY A 162 3.87 12.72 -17.38
CA GLY A 162 3.43 13.17 -16.05
C GLY A 162 4.10 12.48 -14.84
N GLY A 163 5.06 11.57 -15.05
CA GLY A 163 5.76 10.90 -13.95
C GLY A 163 4.91 9.85 -13.21
N VAL A 164 3.84 9.35 -13.84
CA VAL A 164 2.89 8.42 -13.19
C VAL A 164 3.56 7.06 -12.93
N PRO A 165 3.51 6.51 -11.70
CA PRO A 165 4.05 5.19 -11.42
C PRO A 165 3.35 4.08 -12.22
N LEU A 166 4.14 3.20 -12.83
CA LEU A 166 3.69 2.04 -13.62
C LEU A 166 4.08 0.70 -12.96
N PHE A 167 5.03 0.73 -12.04
CA PHE A 167 5.52 -0.44 -11.32
C PHE A 167 6.23 0.00 -10.04
N MET A 168 6.14 -0.81 -8.98
CA MET A 168 6.96 -0.65 -7.79
C MET A 168 7.52 -2.01 -7.35
N GLN A 169 8.74 -2.00 -6.82
CA GLN A 169 9.33 -3.12 -6.12
C GLN A 169 10.05 -2.63 -4.88
N LEU A 170 9.82 -3.31 -3.76
CA LEU A 170 10.60 -3.12 -2.55
C LEU A 170 11.81 -4.06 -2.57
N GLY A 171 12.93 -3.58 -2.05
CA GLY A 171 14.16 -4.34 -1.88
C GLY A 171 14.74 -4.16 -0.49
N ASP A 172 15.62 -5.09 -0.11
CA ASP A 172 16.40 -5.00 1.11
C ASP A 172 17.22 -3.70 1.16
N GLY A 173 17.54 -3.22 2.36
CA GLY A 173 18.54 -2.15 2.49
C GLY A 173 19.88 -2.62 1.92
N ASN A 174 20.56 -1.82 1.10
CA ASN A 174 21.87 -2.15 0.55
C ASN A 174 22.91 -1.08 0.87
#